data_AF-A0A6H2A224-F1
#
_entry.id   AF-A0A6H2A224-F1
#
_cell.length_a   1.000
_cell.length_b   1.000
_cell.length_c   1.000
_cell.angle_alpha   90.00
_cell.angle_beta   90.00
_cell.angle_gamma   90.00
#
_symmetry.space_group_name_H-M   'P 1'
#
loop_
_entity.id
_entity.type
_entity.pdbx_description
1 polymer ?
#
loop_
_entity_poly.entity_id
_entity_poly.type
_entity_poly.pdbx_seq_one_letter_code
_entity_poly.pdbx_strand_id
1 'polypeptide(L)'
;MYDDNIYIGSAPCDEECAQVGAEYYSELAKLECRELVRMLKEKLGTQAGTELRIKSNSHDFGSYYSVHCYFDSKVKEAIEYALKCEDECPMKWDDEARKKLRKFRMEHKCDEQGYYPHKKLGIYY
;
A
#
# COMPACT_ATOMS: atom_id res chain seq x y z
N MET A 1 22.91 3.57 -6.94
CA MET A 1 21.68 3.21 -7.65
C MET A 1 21.27 1.85 -7.10
N TYR A 2 20.04 1.70 -6.61
CA TYR A 2 19.54 0.40 -6.12
C TYR A 2 19.45 -0.57 -7.31
N ASP A 3 19.87 -1.81 -7.11
CA ASP A 3 19.85 -2.86 -8.12
C ASP A 3 18.74 -3.90 -7.88
N ASP A 4 18.17 -3.94 -6.67
CA ASP A 4 17.10 -4.86 -6.31
C ASP A 4 15.99 -4.19 -5.45
N ASN A 5 14.85 -4.88 -5.32
CA ASN A 5 13.73 -4.48 -4.49
C ASN A 5 12.89 -5.67 -4.00
N ILE A 6 12.35 -5.55 -2.80
CA ILE A 6 11.37 -6.51 -2.24
C ILE A 6 9.98 -5.86 -2.19
N TYR A 7 8.96 -6.64 -2.54
CA TYR A 7 7.55 -6.27 -2.39
C TYR A 7 7.15 -6.37 -0.92
N ILE A 8 6.50 -5.33 -0.38
CA ILE A 8 6.02 -5.32 1.01
C ILE A 8 4.51 -5.51 1.09
N GLY A 9 3.76 -4.76 0.29
CA GLY A 9 2.30 -4.75 0.36
C GLY A 9 1.70 -3.42 -0.06
N SER A 10 0.39 -3.39 -0.27
CA SER A 10 -0.38 -2.14 -0.46
C SER A 10 -1.07 -1.67 0.82
N ALA A 11 -1.23 -2.57 1.80
CA ALA A 11 -1.83 -2.35 3.11
C ALA A 11 -1.27 -3.39 4.13
N PRO A 12 -1.47 -3.17 5.45
CA PRO A 12 -1.31 -4.18 6.48
C PRO A 12 -2.06 -5.47 6.17
N CYS A 13 -1.50 -6.62 6.55
CA CYS A 13 -2.04 -7.93 6.17
C CYS A 13 -3.42 -8.28 6.78
N ASP A 14 -3.78 -7.73 7.94
CA ASP A 14 -5.10 -7.94 8.56
C ASP A 14 -6.14 -6.88 8.16
N GLU A 15 -5.85 -6.03 7.17
CA GLU A 15 -6.71 -4.92 6.77
C GLU A 15 -7.13 -5.03 5.31
N GLU A 16 -8.36 -4.61 5.01
CA GLU A 16 -8.82 -4.48 3.63
C GLU A 16 -8.07 -3.35 2.91
N CYS A 17 -7.60 -3.65 1.70
CA CYS A 17 -6.95 -2.68 0.82
C CYS A 17 -7.90 -2.16 -0.26
N ALA A 18 -7.55 -1.04 -0.87
CA ALA A 18 -8.27 -0.48 -2.00
C ALA A 18 -8.41 -1.51 -3.14
N GLN A 19 -9.61 -1.64 -3.69
CA GLN A 19 -9.92 -2.60 -4.74
C GLN A 19 -9.79 -1.98 -6.12
N VAL A 20 -9.02 -2.62 -7.00
CA VAL A 20 -8.86 -2.18 -8.39
C VAL A 20 -10.23 -2.12 -9.07
N GLY A 21 -10.53 -0.99 -9.70
CA GLY A 21 -11.82 -0.75 -10.35
C GLY A 21 -12.89 -0.10 -9.46
N ALA A 22 -12.60 0.15 -8.17
CA ALA A 22 -13.40 1.05 -7.35
C ALA A 22 -13.20 2.52 -7.78
N GLU A 23 -14.21 3.35 -7.53
CA GLU A 23 -14.08 4.80 -7.70
C GLU A 23 -13.01 5.34 -6.74
N TYR A 24 -12.21 6.29 -7.20
CA TYR A 24 -11.06 6.85 -6.47
C TYR A 24 -10.02 5.81 -6.00
N TYR A 25 -9.98 4.64 -6.65
CA TYR A 25 -9.01 3.59 -6.33
C TYR A 25 -7.57 4.12 -6.28
N SER A 26 -7.15 4.90 -7.27
CA SER A 26 -5.76 5.32 -7.40
C SER A 26 -5.33 6.23 -6.23
N GLU A 27 -6.24 7.08 -5.79
CA GLU A 27 -6.05 8.05 -4.71
C GLU A 27 -6.03 7.35 -3.36
N LEU A 28 -6.98 6.43 -3.12
CA LEU A 28 -7.03 5.63 -1.91
C LEU A 28 -5.83 4.69 -1.80
N ALA A 29 -5.50 3.96 -2.86
CA ALA A 29 -4.36 3.03 -2.87
C ALA A 29 -3.03 3.75 -2.62
N LYS A 30 -2.84 4.94 -3.22
CA LYS A 30 -1.65 5.77 -2.93
C LYS A 30 -1.65 6.28 -1.49
N LEU A 31 -2.82 6.61 -0.92
CA LEU A 31 -2.92 7.04 0.47
C LEU A 31 -2.56 5.89 1.42
N GLU A 32 -3.11 4.69 1.22
CA GLU A 32 -2.77 3.48 1.97
C GLU A 32 -1.27 3.20 1.89
N CYS A 33 -0.68 3.20 0.69
CA CYS A 33 0.75 2.99 0.51
C CYS A 33 1.61 4.05 1.24
N ARG A 34 1.20 5.34 1.22
CA ARG A 34 1.92 6.40 1.93
C ARG A 34 1.88 6.21 3.44
N GLU A 35 0.73 5.84 4.00
CA GLU A 35 0.61 5.58 5.43
C GLU A 35 1.39 4.33 5.83
N LEU A 36 1.41 3.28 5.00
CA LEU A 36 2.23 2.08 5.25
C LEU A 36 3.73 2.43 5.27
N VAL A 37 4.20 3.23 4.32
CA VAL A 37 5.59 3.73 4.30
C VAL A 37 5.90 4.54 5.56
N ARG A 38 4.98 5.42 6.00
CA ARG A 38 5.15 6.20 7.24
C ARG A 38 5.30 5.28 8.44
N MET A 39 4.39 4.33 8.62
CA MET A 39 4.40 3.39 9.74
C MET A 39 5.66 2.51 9.76
N LEU A 40 6.13 2.05 8.59
CA LEU A 40 7.38 1.30 8.47
C LEU A 40 8.59 2.15 8.90
N LYS A 41 8.66 3.40 8.45
CA LYS A 41 9.76 4.32 8.82
C LYS A 41 9.74 4.67 10.31
N GLU A 42 8.57 4.84 10.91
CA GLU A 42 8.45 5.09 12.35
C GLU A 42 8.85 3.88 13.18
N LYS A 43 8.47 2.67 12.75
CA LYS A 43 8.77 1.43 13.45
C LYS A 43 10.24 1.01 13.33
N LEU A 44 10.81 1.10 12.12
CA LEU A 44 12.12 0.53 11.79
C LEU A 44 13.23 1.57 11.62
N GLY A 45 12.88 2.86 11.59
CA GLY A 45 13.81 3.93 11.25
C GLY A 45 14.10 3.97 9.75
N THR A 46 15.26 4.53 9.39
CA THR A 46 15.75 4.57 8.01
C THR A 46 17.13 3.93 7.93
N GLN A 47 17.39 3.16 6.88
CA GLN A 47 18.69 2.55 6.63
C GLN A 47 19.36 3.16 5.40
N ALA A 48 20.64 3.52 5.52
CA ALA A 48 21.42 3.99 4.37
C ALA A 48 21.52 2.89 3.31
N GLY A 49 21.42 3.28 2.04
CA GLY A 49 21.40 2.32 0.93
C GLY A 49 20.05 1.64 0.73
N THR A 50 18.98 2.11 1.39
CA THR A 50 17.61 1.62 1.18
C THR A 50 16.63 2.76 0.93
N GLU A 51 15.54 2.45 0.24
CA GLU A 51 14.44 3.39 0.05
C GLU A 51 13.09 2.69 -0.10
N LEU A 52 12.16 3.04 0.77
CA LEU A 52 10.76 2.67 0.65
C LEU A 52 10.07 3.59 -0.37
N ARG A 53 9.54 3.00 -1.44
CA ARG A 53 8.85 3.71 -2.52
C ARG A 53 7.54 3.05 -2.89
N ILE A 54 6.63 3.86 -3.44
CA ILE A 54 5.39 3.37 -4.05
C ILE A 54 5.71 3.02 -5.50
N LYS A 55 5.46 1.77 -5.88
CA LYS A 55 5.58 1.27 -7.24
C LYS A 55 4.20 1.24 -7.90
N SER A 56 4.12 1.77 -9.12
CA SER A 56 2.97 1.60 -10.00
C SER A 56 3.20 0.35 -10.84
N ASN A 57 2.35 -0.65 -10.70
CA ASN A 57 2.42 -1.90 -11.45
C ASN A 57 1.30 -1.90 -12.49
N SER A 58 1.67 -1.75 -13.76
CA SER A 58 0.71 -1.71 -14.87
C SER A 58 0.07 -3.09 -15.08
N HIS A 59 -1.26 -3.13 -15.23
CA HIS A 59 -2.04 -4.32 -15.59
C HIS A 59 -3.10 -3.94 -16.63
N ASP A 60 -3.70 -4.94 -17.28
CA ASP A 60 -4.69 -4.77 -18.36
C ASP A 60 -5.94 -3.95 -17.97
N PHE A 61 -6.20 -3.79 -16.68
CA PHE A 61 -7.36 -3.08 -16.13
C PHE A 61 -7.00 -1.81 -15.35
N GLY A 62 -5.77 -1.31 -15.55
CA GLY A 62 -5.21 -0.16 -14.84
C GLY A 62 -3.96 -0.53 -14.04
N SER A 63 -3.37 0.47 -13.39
CA SER A 63 -2.20 0.26 -12.55
C SER A 63 -2.59 0.03 -11.10
N TYR A 64 -2.06 -1.01 -10.47
CA TYR A 64 -2.16 -1.17 -9.01
C TYR A 64 -0.91 -0.61 -8.32
N TYR A 65 -1.07 -0.21 -7.07
CA TYR A 65 0.01 0.42 -6.28
C TYR A 65 0.43 -0.47 -5.13
N SER A 66 1.75 -0.53 -4.88
CA SER A 66 2.34 -1.27 -3.77
C SER A 66 3.56 -0.55 -3.21
N VAL A 67 3.88 -0.83 -1.95
CA VAL A 67 5.12 -0.42 -1.31
C VAL A 67 6.20 -1.45 -1.61
N HIS A 68 7.36 -0.96 -2.03
CA HIS A 68 8.58 -1.75 -2.24
C HIS A 68 9.72 -1.13 -1.45
N CYS A 69 10.58 -1.98 -0.88
CA CYS A 69 11.87 -1.55 -0.36
C CYS A 69 12.93 -1.78 -1.44
N TYR A 70 13.49 -0.69 -1.98
CA TYR A 70 14.64 -0.73 -2.88
C TYR A 70 15.93 -0.74 -2.06
N PHE A 71 16.90 -1.56 -2.44
CA PHE A 71 18.16 -1.68 -1.71
C PHE A 71 19.33 -2.00 -2.63
N ASP A 72 20.55 -1.82 -2.14
CA ASP A 72 21.78 -2.28 -2.80
C ASP A 72 22.07 -3.72 -2.34
N SER A 73 21.96 -4.68 -3.25
CA SER A 73 22.17 -6.11 -2.96
C SER A 73 23.61 -6.46 -2.56
N LYS A 74 24.54 -5.51 -2.67
CA LYS A 74 25.95 -5.68 -2.26
C LYS A 74 26.19 -5.24 -0.82
N VAL A 75 25.21 -4.58 -0.19
CA VAL A 75 25.30 -4.08 1.19
C VAL A 75 24.43 -4.96 2.09
N LYS A 76 25.08 -5.71 2.99
CA LYS A 76 24.39 -6.69 3.86
C LYS A 76 23.30 -6.04 4.71
N GLU A 77 23.59 -4.88 5.29
CA GLU A 77 22.67 -4.13 6.14
C GLU A 77 21.44 -3.62 5.36
N ALA A 78 21.61 -3.35 4.06
CA ALA A 78 20.52 -2.91 3.19
C ALA A 78 19.57 -4.07 2.87
N ILE A 79 20.13 -5.27 2.64
CA ILE A 79 19.35 -6.51 2.49
C ILE A 79 18.59 -6.84 3.78
N GLU A 80 19.29 -6.83 4.93
CA GLU A 80 18.69 -7.11 6.24
C GLU A 80 17.54 -6.15 6.56
N TYR A 81 17.70 -4.86 6.25
CA TYR A 81 16.63 -3.88 6.42
C TYR A 81 15.44 -4.13 5.49
N ALA A 82 15.69 -4.51 4.23
CA ALA A 82 14.61 -4.79 3.27
C ALA A 82 13.78 -6.00 3.71
N LEU A 83 14.43 -7.08 4.17
CA LEU A 83 13.75 -8.25 4.75
C LEU A 83 12.99 -7.88 6.03
N LYS A 84 13.59 -7.06 6.89
CA LYS A 84 12.93 -6.58 8.12
C LYS A 84 11.66 -5.77 7.82
N CYS A 85 11.64 -4.99 6.73
CA CYS A 85 10.44 -4.27 6.31
C CYS A 85 9.28 -5.21 5.95
N GLU A 86 9.58 -6.37 5.36
CA GLU A 86 8.59 -7.39 5.01
C GLU A 86 8.13 -8.13 6.27
N ASP A 87 9.07 -8.68 7.04
CA ASP A 87 8.81 -9.50 8.23
C ASP A 87 8.12 -8.72 9.35
N GLU A 88 8.50 -7.45 9.54
CA GLU A 88 7.95 -6.60 10.59
C GLU A 88 6.90 -5.61 10.08
N CYS A 89 6.35 -5.85 8.89
CA CYS A 89 5.24 -5.06 8.36
C CYS A 89 4.09 -5.00 9.40
N PRO A 90 3.56 -3.80 9.72
CA PRO A 90 2.44 -3.69 10.65
C PRO A 90 1.26 -4.55 10.19
N MET A 91 0.65 -5.31 11.11
CA MET A 91 -0.52 -6.13 10.78
C MET A 91 -1.79 -5.30 10.63
N LYS A 92 -1.86 -4.14 11.29
CA LYS A 92 -3.03 -3.24 11.29
C LYS A 92 -2.63 -1.78 11.17
N TRP A 93 -3.57 -0.94 10.73
CA TRP A 93 -3.41 0.51 10.71
C TRP A 93 -3.36 1.11 12.13
N ASP A 94 -2.47 2.08 12.32
CA ASP A 94 -2.47 2.92 13.52
C ASP A 94 -3.62 3.95 13.48
N ASP A 95 -3.80 4.68 14.58
CA ASP A 95 -4.90 5.65 14.71
C ASP A 95 -4.80 6.81 13.72
N GLU A 96 -3.59 7.21 13.33
CA GLU A 96 -3.38 8.29 12.37
C GLU A 96 -3.79 7.86 10.96
N ALA A 97 -3.31 6.70 10.52
CA ALA A 97 -3.70 6.09 9.26
C ALA A 97 -5.21 5.86 9.22
N ARG A 98 -5.81 5.30 10.28
CA ARG A 98 -7.27 5.11 10.39
C ARG A 98 -8.03 6.41 10.22
N LYS A 99 -7.60 7.50 10.89
CA LYS A 99 -8.24 8.82 10.77
C LYS A 99 -8.17 9.36 9.35
N LYS A 100 -7.01 9.30 8.70
CA LYS A 100 -6.81 9.79 7.32
C LYS A 100 -7.61 8.97 6.31
N LEU A 101 -7.56 7.65 6.39
CA LEU A 101 -8.30 6.74 5.51
C LEU A 101 -9.81 6.90 5.71
N ARG A 102 -10.27 7.03 6.96
CA ARG A 102 -11.68 7.32 7.25
C ARG A 102 -12.12 8.66 6.69
N LYS A 103 -11.31 9.71 6.86
CA LYS A 103 -11.59 11.03 6.29
C LYS A 103 -11.73 10.96 4.78
N PHE A 104 -10.76 10.34 4.10
CA PHE A 104 -10.82 10.14 2.65
C PHE A 104 -12.10 9.41 2.23
N ARG A 105 -12.41 8.28 2.89
CA ARG A 105 -13.61 7.49 2.62
C ARG A 105 -14.90 8.28 2.88
N MET A 106 -14.94 9.20 3.86
CA MET A 106 -16.13 10.04 4.10
C MET A 106 -16.28 11.14 3.05
N GLU A 107 -15.19 11.78 2.65
CA GLU A 107 -15.20 12.86 1.64
C GLU A 107 -15.58 12.35 0.24
N HIS A 108 -15.30 11.08 -0.04
CA HIS A 108 -15.55 10.43 -1.33
C HIS A 108 -16.71 9.42 -1.28
N LYS A 109 -17.46 9.37 -0.17
CA LYS A 109 -18.75 8.68 -0.07
C LYS A 109 -19.85 9.66 -0.48
N CYS A 110 -20.19 9.67 -1.76
CA CYS A 110 -21.43 10.28 -2.23
C CYS A 110 -22.43 9.20 -2.66
N ASP A 111 -22.93 8.43 -1.68
CA ASP A 111 -24.30 7.92 -1.61
C ASP A 111 -24.65 7.40 -0.19
N GLU A 112 -25.90 7.62 0.24
CA GLU A 112 -26.43 7.37 1.59
C GLU A 112 -26.48 5.89 2.00
N GLN A 113 -25.99 4.96 1.18
CA GLN A 113 -26.20 3.51 1.38
C GLN A 113 -24.94 2.68 1.61
N GLY A 114 -23.74 3.28 1.60
CA GLY A 114 -22.52 2.58 2.01
C GLY A 114 -22.24 1.28 1.23
N TYR A 115 -22.65 1.23 -0.04
CA TYR A 115 -22.53 0.06 -0.90
C TYR A 115 -21.36 0.25 -1.87
N TYR A 116 -20.36 -0.64 -1.81
CA TYR A 116 -19.41 -0.78 -2.91
C TYR A 116 -20.10 -1.60 -4.01
N PRO A 117 -20.35 -1.07 -5.22
CA PRO A 117 -20.79 -1.91 -6.31
C PRO A 117 -19.63 -2.82 -6.71
N HIS A 118 -19.55 -4.01 -6.11
CA HIS A 118 -19.06 -5.15 -6.86
C HIS A 118 -19.89 -5.17 -8.13
N LYS A 119 -19.21 -5.00 -9.27
CA LYS A 119 -19.78 -5.18 -10.60
C LYS A 119 -20.69 -6.41 -10.53
N LYS A 120 -22.00 -6.22 -10.67
CA LYS A 120 -22.85 -7.24 -11.29
C LYS A 120 -22.30 -7.39 -12.71
N LEU A 121 -21.28 -8.22 -12.87
CA LEU A 121 -21.01 -8.86 -14.14
C LEU A 121 -22.27 -9.69 -14.40
N GLY A 122 -23.16 -9.13 -15.20
CA GLY A 122 -24.20 -9.88 -15.87
C GLY A 122 -23.52 -10.97 -16.66
N ILE A 123 -23.57 -12.18 -16.12
CA ILE A 123 -23.51 -13.40 -16.91
C ILE A 123 -24.93 -13.88 -17.09
N TYR A 124 -25.21 -14.12 -18.36
CA TYR A 124 -26.47 -14.32 -19.02
C TYR A 124 -27.21 -15.58 -18.50
N TYR A 125 -28.53 -15.58 -18.69
CA TYR A 125 -29.40 -16.76 -18.58
C TYR A 125 -28.87 -17.93 -19.42
#